data_AF-A0A3D2S8J9-F1
#
_entry.id   AF-A0A3D2S8J9-F1
#
_cell.length_a   1.000
_cell.length_b   1.000
_cell.length_c   1.000
_cell.angle_alpha   90.00
_cell.angle_beta   90.00
_cell.angle_gamma   90.00
#
_symmetry.space_group_name_H-M   'P 1'
#
loop_
_entity.id
_entity.type
_entity.pdbx_description
1 polymer ?
#
loop_
_entity_poly.entity_id
_entity_poly.type
_entity_poly.pdbx_seq_one_letter_code
_entity_poly.pdbx_strand_id
1 'polypeptide(L)'
;MLELGDDAIAEHTSIVKLACSIGCAEVITVGPLFRDADTGQATRNFENTLSLRSWLQQQSFENTYFLVKGSRRIGLERILGEE
;
A
#
# COMPACT_ATOMS: atom_id res chain seq x y z
N MET A 1 6.64 -1.26 5.94
CA MET A 1 7.99 -1.80 6.27
C MET A 1 8.00 -2.06 7.77
N LEU A 2 8.24 -3.28 8.23
CA LEU A 2 8.03 -3.65 9.64
C LEU A 2 9.31 -3.62 10.48
N GLU A 3 10.44 -3.42 9.83
CA GLU A 3 11.77 -3.57 10.40
C GLU A 3 12.41 -2.23 10.82
N LEU A 4 11.62 -1.15 10.86
CA LEU A 4 12.11 0.23 10.98
C LEU A 4 12.13 0.80 12.41
N GLY A 5 11.51 0.14 13.38
CA GLY A 5 11.45 0.66 14.75
C GLY A 5 10.87 2.09 14.82
N ASP A 6 11.56 2.97 15.52
CA ASP A 6 11.14 4.36 15.74
C ASP A 6 11.07 5.19 14.46
N ASP A 7 11.81 4.80 13.41
CA ASP A 7 11.82 5.49 12.12
C ASP A 7 10.60 5.16 11.26
N ALA A 8 9.74 4.22 11.71
CA ALA A 8 8.62 3.74 10.91
C ALA A 8 7.74 4.88 10.38
N ILE A 9 7.28 5.81 11.21
CA ILE A 9 6.35 6.86 10.77
C ILE A 9 7.01 7.77 9.71
N ALA A 10 8.26 8.17 9.93
CA ALA A 10 8.99 9.04 9.01
C ALA A 10 9.21 8.38 7.64
N GLU A 11 9.58 7.10 7.63
CA GLU A 11 9.82 6.34 6.41
C GLU A 11 8.53 6.00 5.64
N HIS A 12 7.44 5.66 6.35
CA HIS A 12 6.13 5.43 5.71
C HIS A 12 5.58 6.73 5.10
N THR A 13 5.79 7.87 5.77
CA THR A 13 5.45 9.19 5.21
C THR A 13 6.27 9.50 3.96
N SER A 14 7.59 9.26 4.02
CA SER A 14 8.51 9.56 2.93
C SER A 14 8.23 8.71 1.69
N ILE A 15 7.96 7.41 1.86
CA ILE A 15 7.70 6.53 0.71
C ILE A 15 6.37 6.85 0.02
N VAL A 16 5.33 7.27 0.77
CA VAL A 16 4.06 7.70 0.18
C VAL A 16 4.23 9.01 -0.58
N LYS A 17 4.92 10.00 0.02
CA LYS A 17 5.23 11.26 -0.67
C LYS A 17 6.00 11.00 -1.96
N LEU A 18 6.99 10.10 -1.92
CA LEU A 18 7.71 9.69 -3.11
C LEU A 18 6.75 9.11 -4.15
N ALA A 19 5.94 8.10 -3.80
CA ALA A 19 4.98 7.47 -4.71
C ALA A 19 4.02 8.47 -5.37
N CYS A 20 3.49 9.43 -4.61
CA CYS A 20 2.67 10.52 -5.15
C CYS A 20 3.47 11.43 -6.11
N SER A 21 4.72 11.75 -5.79
CA SER A 21 5.56 12.64 -6.61
C SER A 21 5.96 12.05 -7.96
N ILE A 22 6.05 10.72 -8.08
CA ILE A 22 6.38 10.04 -9.36
C ILE A 22 5.17 9.96 -10.31
N GLY A 23 3.99 10.42 -9.87
CA GLY A 23 2.79 10.47 -10.69
C GLY A 23 2.01 9.15 -10.75
N CYS A 24 2.10 8.30 -9.72
CA CYS A 24 1.22 7.13 -9.61
C CYS A 24 -0.25 7.59 -9.58
N ALA A 25 -1.08 7.07 -10.50
CA ALA A 25 -2.48 7.44 -10.61
C ALA A 25 -3.28 7.10 -9.33
N GLU A 26 -2.96 5.99 -8.69
CA GLU A 26 -3.49 5.62 -7.38
C GLU A 26 -2.37 5.09 -6.49
N VAL A 27 -2.33 5.56 -5.24
CA VAL A 27 -1.41 5.05 -4.20
C VAL A 27 -2.24 4.34 -3.14
N ILE A 28 -2.02 3.03 -3.07
CA ILE A 28 -2.69 2.14 -2.12
C ILE A 28 -1.68 1.70 -1.05
N THR A 29 -2.05 1.86 0.22
CA THR A 29 -1.24 1.43 1.36
C THR A 29 -1.96 0.32 2.14
N VAL A 30 -1.17 -0.57 2.76
CA VAL A 30 -1.70 -1.72 3.50
C VAL A 30 -1.01 -1.84 4.85
N GLY A 31 -1.80 -1.98 5.91
CA GLY A 31 -1.34 -2.16 7.27
C GLY A 31 -1.48 -0.92 8.15
N PRO A 32 -1.44 -1.10 9.48
CA PRO A 32 -1.75 -0.05 10.44
C PRO A 32 -0.71 1.07 10.48
N LEU A 33 0.57 0.78 10.21
CA LEU A 33 1.65 1.79 10.25
C LEU A 33 1.48 2.91 9.22
N PHE A 34 0.69 2.69 8.16
CA PHE A 34 0.37 3.73 7.19
C PHE A 34 -0.77 4.65 7.63
N ARG A 35 -1.56 4.28 8.65
CA ARG A 35 -2.62 5.13 9.19
C ARG A 35 -2.07 6.38 9.85
N ASP A 36 -0.91 6.23 10.51
CA ASP A 36 -0.26 7.32 11.24
C ASP A 36 0.70 8.13 10.35
N ALA A 37 0.90 7.71 9.10
CA ALA A 37 1.71 8.42 8.12
C ALA A 37 0.89 9.54 7.46
N ASP A 38 0.87 10.72 8.07
CA ASP A 38 0.25 11.90 7.46
C ASP A 38 1.12 12.43 6.31
N THR A 39 0.57 12.36 5.10
CA THR A 39 1.26 12.76 3.87
C THR A 39 0.66 14.01 3.25
N GLY A 40 -0.51 14.46 3.72
CA GLY A 40 -1.32 15.48 3.06
C GLY A 40 -1.79 15.09 1.64
N GLN A 41 -1.64 13.82 1.26
CA GLN A 41 -2.01 13.29 -0.07
C GLN A 41 -3.17 12.30 0.07
N ALA A 42 -4.02 12.24 -0.94
CA ALA A 42 -5.08 11.25 -0.99
C ALA A 42 -4.48 9.87 -1.25
N THR A 43 -4.54 8.98 -0.24
CA THR A 43 -4.19 7.57 -0.40
C THR A 43 -5.33 6.69 0.07
N ARG A 44 -5.41 5.48 -0.50
CA ARG A 44 -6.35 4.46 -0.04
C ARG A 44 -5.63 3.51 0.89
N ASN A 45 -5.96 3.55 2.18
CA ASN A 45 -5.40 2.64 3.16
C ASN A 45 -6.32 1.44 3.40
N PHE A 46 -5.72 0.25 3.47
CA PHE A 46 -6.38 -0.97 3.90
C PHE A 46 -5.73 -1.49 5.17
N GLU A 47 -6.55 -2.03 6.08
CA GLU A 47 -6.04 -2.57 7.34
C GLU A 47 -5.16 -3.80 7.12
N ASN A 48 -5.49 -4.64 6.13
CA ASN A 48 -4.79 -5.88 5.85
C ASN A 48 -4.95 -6.31 4.38
N THR A 49 -4.13 -7.28 3.97
CA THR A 49 -4.09 -7.81 2.61
C THR A 49 -5.41 -8.42 2.15
N LEU A 50 -6.20 -9.01 3.06
CA LEU A 50 -7.49 -9.60 2.71
C LEU A 50 -8.50 -8.51 2.29
N SER A 51 -8.59 -7.42 3.06
CA SER A 51 -9.45 -6.29 2.72
C SER A 51 -9.06 -5.62 1.40
N LEU A 52 -7.75 -5.50 1.13
CA LEU A 52 -7.26 -5.03 -0.16
C LEU A 52 -7.69 -5.97 -1.29
N ARG A 53 -7.49 -7.29 -1.14
CA ARG A 53 -7.84 -8.28 -2.17
C ARG A 53 -9.33 -8.22 -2.52
N SER A 54 -10.20 -8.19 -1.51
CA SER A 54 -11.64 -8.08 -1.74
C SER A 54 -12.02 -6.82 -2.52
N TRP A 55 -11.35 -5.69 -2.24
CA TRP A 55 -11.57 -4.46 -3.00
C TRP A 55 -11.04 -4.56 -4.44
N LEU A 56 -9.83 -5.10 -4.64
CA LEU A 56 -9.24 -5.28 -5.98
C LEU A 56 -10.12 -6.16 -6.87
N GLN A 57 -10.73 -7.22 -6.33
CA GLN A 57 -11.64 -8.12 -7.05
C GLN A 57 -12.95 -7.44 -7.50
N GLN A 58 -13.33 -6.33 -6.87
CA GLN A 58 -14.50 -5.54 -7.24
C GLN A 58 -14.20 -4.50 -8.33
N GLN A 59 -12.92 -4.29 -8.65
CA GLN A 59 -12.52 -3.32 -9.67
C GLN A 59 -12.41 -3.99 -11.05
N SER A 60 -12.63 -3.21 -12.10
CA SER A 60 -12.47 -3.64 -13.49
C SER A 60 -11.31 -2.89 -14.13
N PHE A 61 -10.09 -3.24 -13.72
CA PHE A 61 -8.88 -2.61 -14.26
C PHE A 61 -8.60 -3.09 -15.69
N GLU A 62 -8.37 -2.14 -16.59
CA GLU A 62 -7.94 -2.42 -17.96
C GLU A 62 -6.69 -1.57 -18.27
N ASN A 63 -5.75 -2.12 -19.05
CA ASN A 63 -4.53 -1.41 -19.48
C ASN A 63 -3.76 -0.72 -18.33
N THR A 64 -3.72 -1.36 -17.16
CA THR A 64 -3.18 -0.79 -15.92
C THR A 64 -1.90 -1.52 -15.50
N TYR A 65 -0.87 -0.76 -15.12
CA TYR A 65 0.35 -1.31 -14.53
C TYR A 65 0.27 -1.28 -13.00
N PHE A 66 0.59 -2.41 -12.38
CA PHE A 66 0.63 -2.55 -10.93
C PHE A 66 2.07 -2.70 -10.45
N LEU A 67 2.43 -1.94 -9.42
CA LEU A 67 3.63 -2.17 -8.62
C LEU A 67 3.21 -2.70 -7.26
N VAL A 68 3.48 -3.98 -7.00
CA VAL A 68 3.21 -4.62 -5.71
C VAL A 68 4.49 -4.68 -4.90
N LYS A 69 4.51 -4.05 -3.72
CA LYS A 69 5.68 -3.99 -2.84
C LYS A 69 5.30 -4.04 -1.36
N GLY A 70 5.92 -4.95 -0.60
CA GLY A 70 5.76 -5.02 0.86
C GLY A 70 6.77 -5.97 1.52
N SER A 71 6.94 -5.84 2.84
CA SER A 71 7.73 -6.79 3.64
C SER A 71 7.03 -8.16 3.63
N ARG A 72 7.80 -9.26 3.69
CA ARG A 72 7.26 -10.65 3.68
C ARG A 72 6.12 -10.87 4.68
N ARG A 73 6.23 -10.30 5.89
CA ARG A 73 5.23 -10.42 6.95
C ARG A 73 3.86 -9.79 6.64
N ILE A 74 3.77 -8.90 5.65
CA ILE A 74 2.48 -8.35 5.18
C ILE A 74 1.75 -9.37 4.29
N GLY A 75 2.51 -10.26 3.61
CA GLY A 75 1.95 -11.29 2.74
C GLY A 75 1.21 -10.72 1.53
N LEU A 76 1.68 -9.62 0.94
CA LEU A 76 1.00 -8.94 -0.18
C LEU A 76 0.87 -9.83 -1.43
N GLU A 77 1.74 -10.82 -1.60
CA GLU A 77 1.62 -11.81 -2.67
C GLU A 77 0.25 -12.51 -2.71
N ARG A 78 -0.45 -12.57 -1.57
CA ARG A 78 -1.80 -13.15 -1.46
C ARG A 78 -2.86 -12.39 -2.25
N ILE A 79 -2.59 -11.18 -2.73
CA ILE A 79 -3.52 -10.47 -3.64
C ILE A 79 -3.48 -11.02 -5.07
N LEU A 80 -2.40 -11.72 -5.45
CA LEU A 80 -2.17 -12.22 -6.81
C LEU A 80 -2.60 -13.67 -6.99
N GLY A 81 -2.64 -14.45 -5.91
CA GLY A 81 -3.00 -15.86 -5.95
C GLY A 81 -4.51 -16.08 -6.00
N GLU A 82 -4.91 -17.23 -6.52
CA GLU A 82 -6.18 -17.87 -6.18
C GLU A 82 -5.94 -18.59 -4.85
N GLU A 83 -6.80 -18.38 -3.85
CA GLU A 83 -6.77 -19.25 -2.66
C GLU A 83 -7.56 -20.51 -2.99
#